data_AF-A0A510I8U3-F1
#
_entry.id   AF-A0A510I8U3-F1
#
_cell.length_a   1.000
_cell.length_b   1.000
_cell.length_c   1.000
_cell.angle_alpha   90.00
_cell.angle_beta   90.00
_cell.angle_gamma   90.00
#
_symmetry.space_group_name_H-M   'P 1'
#
loop_
_entity.id
_entity.type
_entity.pdbx_description
1 polymer ?
#
loop_
_entity_poly.entity_id
_entity_poly.type
_entity_poly.pdbx_seq_one_letter_code
_entity_poly.pdbx_strand_id
1 'polypeptide(L)'
;MDEFAIFKGHRYATVIADAKSHQVIWIGLGRSRKDIRPFFEQLGEHGKNIEAVAMDMNTAFDLEVQAHCPNARIVYDLFHVVAKFGREVMDRVRVDQANKLKQDKKARQWVKRSRWVLLKNKDNLNAQQESYLTEILNMNQDLMTTYLLGAQLKELWRCGSELQAKNLWQVWLEQVNESGIKPLKEFARKLRPYLHGITASASYPLNTCTLEGINNKIKLIKRMGYGYRDTDYFFLKIKAAFPGKPR
;
A
#
# COMPACT_ATOMS: atom_id res chain seq x y z
N MET A 1 10.25 -4.39 -3.46
CA MET A 1 10.71 -4.88 -2.15
C MET A 1 9.51 -4.90 -1.23
N ASP A 2 9.27 -5.99 -0.51
CA ASP A 2 8.16 -6.08 0.44
C ASP A 2 8.51 -7.03 1.60
N GLU A 3 7.71 -7.02 2.65
CA GLU A 3 7.89 -7.81 3.86
C GLU A 3 6.75 -8.81 4.07
N PHE A 4 7.07 -9.99 4.63
CA PHE A 4 6.07 -10.99 4.97
C PHE A 4 6.31 -11.57 6.36
N ALA A 5 5.23 -11.95 7.04
CA ALA A 5 5.31 -12.54 8.37
C ALA A 5 5.73 -14.02 8.31
N ILE A 6 6.80 -14.37 9.02
CA ILE A 6 7.31 -15.74 9.12
C ILE A 6 6.61 -16.50 10.22
N PHE A 7 6.32 -15.89 11.36
CA PHE A 7 5.61 -16.49 12.49
C PHE A 7 4.55 -15.55 13.06
N LYS A 8 3.63 -16.08 13.88
CA LYS A 8 2.78 -15.22 14.73
C LYS A 8 3.69 -14.44 15.69
N GLY A 9 3.38 -13.17 15.98
CA GLY A 9 4.15 -12.35 16.92
C GLY A 9 5.27 -11.49 16.32
N HIS A 10 5.00 -10.79 15.21
CA HIS A 10 5.88 -9.74 14.64
C HIS A 10 7.30 -10.18 14.20
N ARG A 11 7.46 -11.42 13.70
CA ARG A 11 8.71 -11.86 13.04
C ARG A 11 8.53 -11.79 11.53
N TYR A 12 9.24 -10.86 10.89
CA TYR A 12 9.15 -10.58 9.46
C TYR A 12 10.39 -11.08 8.71
N ALA A 13 10.24 -11.34 7.42
CA ALA A 13 11.32 -11.41 6.45
C ALA A 13 11.04 -10.43 5.31
N THR A 14 12.10 -9.96 4.68
CA THR A 14 12.04 -9.12 3.49
C THR A 14 12.26 -9.98 2.26
N VAL A 15 11.46 -9.75 1.21
CA VAL A 15 11.61 -10.34 -0.12
C VAL A 15 11.90 -9.26 -1.14
N ILE A 16 12.88 -9.52 -1.99
CA ILE A 16 13.27 -8.66 -3.11
C ILE A 16 13.19 -9.50 -4.37
N ALA A 17 12.46 -8.99 -5.35
CA ALA A 17 12.26 -9.64 -6.63
C ALA A 17 12.58 -8.68 -7.77
N ASP A 18 13.04 -9.23 -8.89
CA ASP A 18 13.18 -8.49 -10.13
C ASP A 18 11.80 -8.10 -10.67
N ALA A 19 11.63 -6.84 -11.06
CA ALA A 19 10.34 -6.32 -11.47
C ALA A 19 9.84 -6.91 -12.80
N LYS A 20 10.75 -7.34 -13.70
CA LYS A 20 10.42 -7.81 -15.05
C LYS A 20 10.24 -9.32 -15.10
N SER A 21 11.22 -10.07 -14.61
CA SER A 21 11.20 -11.54 -14.61
C SER A 21 10.36 -12.11 -13.47
N HIS A 22 10.10 -11.32 -12.42
CA HIS A 22 9.46 -11.75 -11.17
C HIS A 22 10.26 -12.81 -10.42
N GLN A 23 11.55 -12.96 -10.71
CA GLN A 23 12.46 -13.82 -9.97
C GLN A 23 12.65 -13.26 -8.56
N VAL A 24 12.56 -14.11 -7.54
CA VAL A 24 12.99 -13.72 -6.19
C VAL A 24 14.50 -13.76 -6.12
N ILE A 25 15.12 -12.57 -6.09
CA ILE A 25 16.57 -12.41 -6.09
C ILE A 25 17.16 -12.51 -4.69
N TRP A 26 16.42 -12.06 -3.67
CA TRP A 26 16.91 -12.06 -2.30
C TRP A 26 15.79 -12.20 -1.27
N ILE A 27 16.09 -12.88 -0.16
CA ILE A 27 15.23 -13.03 1.00
C ILE A 27 16.13 -12.96 2.24
N GLY A 28 15.70 -12.22 3.26
CA GLY A 28 16.41 -12.14 4.54
C GLY A 28 15.46 -11.93 5.71
N LEU A 29 15.92 -12.33 6.91
CA LEU A 29 15.20 -12.11 8.16
C LEU A 29 15.16 -10.63 8.51
N GLY A 30 14.01 -10.16 8.98
CA GLY A 30 13.81 -8.79 9.43
C GLY A 30 13.38 -7.82 8.32
N ARG A 31 13.30 -6.55 8.70
CA ARG A 31 12.85 -5.43 7.85
C ARG A 31 13.48 -4.09 8.25
N SER A 32 14.43 -4.11 9.18
CA SER A 32 15.19 -2.92 9.57
C SER A 32 16.28 -2.61 8.56
N ARG A 33 16.88 -1.43 8.65
CA ARG A 33 18.02 -1.05 7.79
C ARG A 33 19.16 -2.06 7.85
N LYS A 34 19.52 -2.52 9.06
CA LYS A 34 20.56 -3.52 9.28
C LYS A 34 20.22 -4.86 8.61
N ASP A 35 18.95 -5.24 8.62
CA ASP A 35 18.49 -6.53 8.11
C ASP A 35 18.58 -6.61 6.58
N ILE A 36 18.30 -5.50 5.88
CA ILE A 36 18.26 -5.44 4.42
C ILE A 36 19.58 -4.97 3.80
N ARG A 37 20.45 -4.30 4.56
CA ARG A 37 21.75 -3.83 4.09
C ARG A 37 22.61 -4.91 3.40
N PRO A 38 22.66 -6.16 3.88
CA PRO A 38 23.44 -7.21 3.21
C PRO A 38 23.05 -7.41 1.73
N PHE A 39 21.79 -7.19 1.35
CA PHE A 39 21.39 -7.22 -0.06
C PHE A 39 22.10 -6.11 -0.86
N PHE A 40 22.09 -4.89 -0.35
CA PHE A 40 22.71 -3.75 -1.03
C PHE A 40 24.23 -3.82 -1.05
N GLU A 41 24.86 -4.35 0.01
CA GLU A 41 26.29 -4.65 0.04
C GLU A 41 26.67 -5.70 -1.01
N GLN A 42 25.87 -6.75 -1.17
CA GLN A 42 26.05 -7.76 -2.23
C GLN A 42 25.81 -7.18 -3.62
N LEU A 43 24.87 -6.25 -3.76
CA LEU A 43 24.59 -5.56 -5.03
C LEU A 43 25.76 -4.66 -5.45
N GLY A 44 26.41 -4.00 -4.48
CA GLY A 44 27.58 -3.16 -4.70
C GLY A 44 27.34 -2.07 -5.75
N GLU A 45 28.31 -1.90 -6.64
CA GLU A 45 28.26 -0.90 -7.72
C GLU A 45 27.10 -1.10 -8.70
N HIS A 46 26.55 -2.31 -8.81
CA HIS A 46 25.39 -2.57 -9.66
C HIS A 46 24.14 -1.82 -9.19
N GLY A 47 24.10 -1.32 -7.96
CA GLY A 47 23.01 -0.46 -7.46
C GLY A 47 22.82 0.81 -8.31
N LYS A 48 23.89 1.32 -8.93
CA LYS A 48 23.82 2.47 -9.86
C LYS A 48 23.04 2.20 -11.14
N ASN A 49 22.87 0.92 -11.50
CA ASN A 49 22.12 0.50 -12.69
C ASN A 49 20.62 0.31 -12.41
N ILE A 50 20.18 0.46 -11.15
CA ILE A 50 18.77 0.34 -10.80
C ILE A 50 18.08 1.66 -11.12
N GLU A 51 17.10 1.61 -12.03
CA GLU A 51 16.33 2.78 -12.47
C GLU A 51 15.15 3.09 -11.55
N ALA A 52 14.51 2.05 -10.99
CA ALA A 52 13.37 2.22 -10.10
C ALA A 52 13.18 1.03 -9.16
N VAL A 53 12.63 1.31 -7.97
CA VAL A 53 12.30 0.30 -6.96
C VAL A 53 10.88 0.53 -6.45
N ALA A 54 9.99 -0.44 -6.67
CA ALA A 54 8.67 -0.43 -6.06
C ALA A 54 8.71 -0.98 -4.63
N MET A 55 8.12 -0.27 -3.67
CA MET A 55 8.08 -0.67 -2.26
C MET A 55 6.89 -0.03 -1.50
N ASP A 56 6.60 -0.52 -0.30
CA ASP A 56 5.74 0.18 0.67
C ASP A 56 6.48 1.41 1.26
N MET A 57 5.76 2.31 1.92
CA MET A 57 6.26 3.45 2.69
C MET A 57 6.98 3.01 3.99
N ASN A 58 7.94 2.10 3.86
CA ASN A 58 8.84 1.67 4.92
C ASN A 58 10.12 2.52 4.87
N THR A 59 10.31 3.39 5.87
CA THR A 59 11.45 4.30 5.97
C THR A 59 12.81 3.58 5.95
N ALA A 60 12.89 2.34 6.44
CA ALA A 60 14.14 1.58 6.38
C ALA A 60 14.51 1.22 4.95
N PHE A 61 13.53 0.83 4.12
CA PHE A 61 13.76 0.46 2.73
C PHE A 61 14.10 1.69 1.90
N ASP A 62 13.34 2.78 2.10
CA ASP A 62 13.55 4.07 1.46
C ASP A 62 15.01 4.54 1.64
N LEU A 63 15.47 4.60 2.90
CA LEU A 63 16.83 5.09 3.22
C LEU A 63 17.95 4.21 2.66
N GLU A 64 17.78 2.89 2.59
CA GLU A 64 18.81 2.00 2.01
C GLU A 64 18.80 2.07 0.48
N VAL A 65 17.64 2.19 -0.17
CA VAL A 65 17.58 2.41 -1.62
C VAL A 65 18.18 3.76 -2.00
N GLN A 66 17.89 4.84 -1.27
CA GLN A 66 18.52 6.14 -1.51
C GLN A 66 20.04 6.09 -1.33
N ALA A 67 20.53 5.34 -0.35
CA ALA A 67 21.97 5.24 -0.07
C ALA A 67 22.74 4.41 -1.12
N HIS A 68 22.16 3.32 -1.60
CA HIS A 68 22.87 2.34 -2.43
C HIS A 68 22.48 2.36 -3.91
N CYS A 69 21.32 2.94 -4.25
CA CYS A 69 20.82 3.04 -5.61
C CYS A 69 20.53 4.53 -5.96
N PRO A 70 21.57 5.36 -6.12
CA PRO A 70 21.41 6.83 -6.22
C PRO A 70 20.62 7.29 -7.46
N ASN A 71 20.57 6.47 -8.51
CA ASN A 71 19.82 6.75 -9.73
C ASN A 71 18.39 6.20 -9.69
N ALA A 72 18.04 5.41 -8.66
CA ALA A 72 16.76 4.73 -8.60
C ALA A 72 15.65 5.66 -8.14
N ARG A 73 14.53 5.62 -8.87
CA ARG A 73 13.27 6.23 -8.45
C ARG A 73 12.50 5.27 -7.56
N ILE A 74 12.20 5.70 -6.35
CA ILE A 74 11.33 4.95 -5.45
C ILE A 74 9.89 5.11 -5.92
N VAL A 75 9.17 4.00 -6.09
CA VAL A 75 7.76 3.97 -6.50
C VAL A 75 6.94 3.40 -5.34
N TYR A 76 6.09 4.23 -4.74
CA TYR A 76 5.25 3.79 -3.62
C TYR A 76 3.99 3.11 -4.10
N ASP A 77 3.67 1.99 -3.46
CA ASP A 77 2.54 1.18 -3.85
C ASP A 77 1.17 1.80 -3.51
N LEU A 78 0.28 1.82 -4.51
CA LEU A 78 -1.10 2.32 -4.40
C LEU A 78 -1.92 1.58 -3.34
N PHE A 79 -1.85 0.26 -3.31
CA PHE A 79 -2.64 -0.57 -2.40
C PHE A 79 -2.31 -0.24 -0.94
N HIS A 80 -1.03 -0.05 -0.62
CA HIS A 80 -0.63 0.30 0.74
C HIS A 80 -1.15 1.68 1.16
N VAL A 81 -1.08 2.68 0.28
CA VAL A 81 -1.64 4.02 0.54
C VAL A 81 -3.16 3.96 0.71
N VAL A 82 -3.87 3.26 -0.18
CA VAL A 82 -5.33 3.11 -0.12
C VAL A 82 -5.77 2.33 1.13
N ALA A 83 -5.07 1.27 1.49
CA ALA A 83 -5.35 0.50 2.68
C ALA A 83 -5.10 1.33 3.95
N LYS A 84 -4.05 2.17 3.96
CA LYS A 84 -3.78 3.11 5.05
C LYS A 84 -4.86 4.19 5.14
N PHE A 85 -5.28 4.77 4.01
CA PHE A 85 -6.40 5.71 3.95
C PHE A 85 -7.69 5.11 4.51
N GLY A 86 -8.01 3.87 4.11
CA GLY A 86 -9.18 3.15 4.60
C GLY A 86 -9.19 2.98 6.13
N ARG A 87 -8.03 2.64 6.71
CA ARG A 87 -7.88 2.44 8.16
C ARG A 87 -7.79 3.75 8.96
N GLU A 88 -6.99 4.70 8.51
CA GLU A 88 -6.70 5.94 9.27
C GLU A 88 -7.76 7.03 9.06
N VAL A 89 -8.40 7.06 7.88
CA VAL A 89 -9.32 8.12 7.49
C VAL A 89 -10.75 7.61 7.45
N MET A 90 -11.06 6.71 6.51
CA MET A 90 -12.45 6.28 6.27
C MET A 90 -13.06 5.63 7.52
N ASP A 91 -12.34 4.70 8.14
CA ASP A 91 -12.80 4.05 9.36
C ASP A 91 -12.98 5.05 10.51
N ARG A 92 -12.09 6.05 10.63
CA ARG A 92 -12.18 7.07 11.67
C ARG A 92 -13.38 7.99 11.47
N VAL A 93 -13.55 8.53 10.27
CA VAL A 93 -14.70 9.39 9.92
C VAL A 93 -16.00 8.62 10.14
N ARG A 94 -16.11 7.38 9.67
CA ARG A 94 -17.29 6.52 9.90
C ARG A 94 -17.62 6.34 11.38
N VAL A 95 -16.62 6.11 12.23
CA VAL A 95 -16.81 5.99 13.68
C VAL A 95 -17.27 7.32 14.28
N ASP A 96 -16.68 8.44 13.88
CA ASP A 96 -17.07 9.77 14.34
C ASP A 96 -18.52 10.10 13.95
N GLN A 97 -18.93 9.80 12.71
CA GLN A 97 -20.33 9.96 12.27
C GLN A 97 -21.29 9.05 13.04
N ALA A 98 -20.94 7.78 13.23
CA ALA A 98 -21.76 6.86 14.04
C ALA A 98 -21.88 7.32 15.51
N ASN A 99 -20.92 8.08 16.03
CA ASN A 99 -20.96 8.62 17.38
C ASN A 99 -21.80 9.90 17.49
N LYS A 100 -22.01 10.65 16.40
CA LYS A 100 -23.00 11.75 16.36
C LYS A 100 -24.43 11.21 16.50
N LEU A 101 -24.70 10.02 15.97
CA LEU A 101 -26.01 9.35 16.00
C LEU A 101 -26.28 8.56 17.30
N LYS A 102 -25.66 8.91 18.44
CA LYS A 102 -25.79 8.14 19.69
C LYS A 102 -27.24 7.92 20.14
N GLN A 103 -28.12 8.89 19.90
CA GLN A 103 -29.52 8.84 20.31
C GLN A 103 -30.40 8.03 19.34
N ASP A 104 -30.01 7.92 18.07
CA ASP A 104 -30.68 7.08 17.08
C ASP A 104 -29.91 5.76 16.88
N LYS A 105 -30.32 4.73 17.64
CA LYS A 105 -29.69 3.41 17.58
C LYS A 105 -29.73 2.78 16.18
N LYS A 106 -30.81 3.00 15.42
CA LYS A 106 -30.99 2.40 14.09
C LYS A 106 -30.07 3.09 13.09
N ALA A 107 -30.10 4.42 13.01
CA ALA A 107 -29.21 5.17 12.12
C ALA A 107 -27.73 4.97 12.48
N ARG A 108 -27.39 4.89 13.77
CA ARG A 108 -26.03 4.55 14.22
C ARG A 108 -25.59 3.17 13.75
N GLN A 109 -26.44 2.17 13.87
CA GLN A 109 -26.13 0.82 13.40
C GLN A 109 -25.98 0.78 11.88
N TRP A 110 -26.80 1.56 11.17
CA TRP A 110 -26.71 1.74 9.72
C TRP A 110 -25.34 2.26 9.29
N VAL A 111 -24.83 3.34 9.91
CA VAL A 111 -23.48 3.86 9.62
C VAL A 111 -22.37 2.90 10.07
N LYS A 112 -22.55 2.16 11.17
CA LYS A 112 -21.53 1.20 11.61
C LYS A 112 -21.33 0.05 10.62
N ARG A 113 -22.41 -0.40 9.96
CA ARG A 113 -22.39 -1.51 9.00
C ARG A 113 -21.84 -1.13 7.63
N SER A 114 -21.69 0.16 7.33
CA SER A 114 -21.28 0.64 5.99
C SER A 114 -19.79 0.45 5.68
N ARG A 115 -18.99 -0.04 6.63
CA ARG A 115 -17.53 -0.18 6.48
C ARG A 115 -17.12 -0.87 5.18
N TRP A 116 -17.75 -2.00 4.85
CA TRP A 116 -17.35 -2.79 3.69
C TRP A 116 -17.70 -2.10 2.37
N VAL A 117 -18.86 -1.44 2.27
CA VAL A 117 -19.25 -0.73 1.06
C VAL A 117 -18.42 0.54 0.84
N LEU A 118 -17.98 1.19 1.91
CA LEU A 118 -17.10 2.38 1.84
C LEU A 118 -15.66 2.06 1.40
N LEU A 119 -15.18 0.83 1.64
CA LEU A 119 -13.80 0.43 1.34
C LEU A 119 -13.66 -0.34 0.03
N LYS A 120 -14.76 -0.84 -0.53
CA LYS A 120 -14.76 -1.67 -1.74
C LYS A 120 -14.70 -0.76 -2.98
N ASN A 121 -14.01 -1.21 -4.03
CA ASN A 121 -14.03 -0.51 -5.32
C ASN A 121 -15.45 -0.53 -5.90
N LYS A 122 -15.87 0.61 -6.48
CA LYS A 122 -17.23 0.80 -7.00
C LYS A 122 -17.64 -0.31 -7.97
N ASP A 123 -16.75 -0.67 -8.89
CA ASP A 123 -16.98 -1.70 -9.93
C ASP A 123 -17.18 -3.11 -9.37
N ASN A 124 -16.85 -3.34 -8.10
CA ASN A 124 -17.03 -4.62 -7.44
C ASN A 124 -18.32 -4.68 -6.60
N LEU A 125 -19.06 -3.58 -6.45
CA LEU A 125 -20.31 -3.54 -5.68
C LEU A 125 -21.43 -4.24 -6.45
N ASN A 126 -22.28 -4.99 -5.74
CA ASN A 126 -23.56 -5.43 -6.32
C ASN A 126 -24.63 -4.34 -6.16
N ALA A 127 -25.76 -4.48 -6.85
CA ALA A 127 -26.84 -3.48 -6.85
C ALA A 127 -27.31 -3.09 -5.43
N GLN A 128 -27.43 -4.06 -4.52
CA GLN A 128 -27.83 -3.81 -3.13
C GLN A 128 -26.77 -3.01 -2.36
N GLN A 129 -25.49 -3.31 -2.58
CA GLN A 129 -24.37 -2.59 -1.99
C GLN A 129 -24.23 -1.17 -2.53
N GLU A 130 -24.49 -0.97 -3.82
CA GLU A 130 -24.47 0.34 -4.46
C GLU A 130 -25.61 1.24 -3.97
N SER A 131 -26.84 0.70 -3.90
CA SER A 131 -27.98 1.39 -3.29
C SER A 131 -27.68 1.77 -1.84
N TYR A 132 -27.16 0.84 -1.04
CA TYR A 132 -26.80 1.11 0.36
C TYR A 132 -25.68 2.16 0.49
N LEU A 133 -24.66 2.10 -0.35
CA LEU A 133 -23.60 3.12 -0.38
C LEU A 133 -24.20 4.49 -0.69
N THR A 134 -25.04 4.58 -1.72
CA THR A 134 -25.67 5.84 -2.15
C THR A 134 -26.49 6.47 -1.02
N GLU A 135 -27.30 5.69 -0.31
CA GLU A 135 -28.04 6.15 0.86
C GLU A 135 -27.12 6.70 1.96
N ILE A 136 -26.06 5.96 2.30
CA ILE A 136 -25.11 6.36 3.34
C ILE A 136 -24.40 7.67 2.98
N LEU A 137 -23.97 7.83 1.72
CA LEU A 137 -23.28 9.03 1.28
C LEU A 137 -24.24 10.23 1.21
N ASN A 138 -25.48 10.03 0.76
CA ASN A 138 -26.50 11.10 0.72
C ASN A 138 -26.89 11.59 2.12
N MET A 139 -26.92 10.70 3.11
CA MET A 139 -27.25 11.06 4.50
C MET A 139 -26.06 11.61 5.28
N ASN A 140 -24.84 11.54 4.74
CA ASN A 140 -23.65 11.91 5.48
C ASN A 140 -22.58 12.60 4.62
N GLN A 141 -22.58 13.93 4.67
CA GLN A 141 -21.64 14.78 3.93
C GLN A 141 -20.17 14.45 4.22
N ASP A 142 -19.79 14.25 5.49
CA ASP A 142 -18.40 13.93 5.84
C ASP A 142 -17.93 12.61 5.21
N LEU A 143 -18.80 11.58 5.19
CA LEU A 143 -18.52 10.31 4.52
C LEU A 143 -18.48 10.47 3.01
N MET A 144 -19.38 11.24 2.41
CA MET A 144 -19.37 11.55 0.98
C MET A 144 -18.07 12.23 0.57
N THR A 145 -17.68 13.31 1.25
CA THR A 145 -16.43 14.02 1.00
C THR A 145 -15.23 13.10 1.17
N THR A 146 -15.19 12.29 2.24
CA THR A 146 -14.08 11.34 2.46
C THR A 146 -14.02 10.25 1.40
N TYR A 147 -15.17 9.75 0.94
CA TYR A 147 -15.26 8.74 -0.12
C TYR A 147 -14.75 9.29 -1.46
N LEU A 148 -15.20 10.48 -1.85
CA LEU A 148 -14.77 11.16 -3.07
C LEU A 148 -13.28 11.47 -3.06
N LEU A 149 -12.76 12.06 -1.97
CA LEU A 149 -11.33 12.36 -1.84
C LEU A 149 -10.48 11.10 -1.80
N GLY A 150 -11.00 10.00 -1.23
CA GLY A 150 -10.34 8.69 -1.28
C GLY A 150 -10.28 8.10 -2.69
N ALA A 151 -11.30 8.33 -3.53
CA ALA A 151 -11.30 7.93 -4.93
C ALA A 151 -10.33 8.78 -5.76
N GLN A 152 -10.38 10.11 -5.62
CA GLN A 152 -9.47 11.04 -6.30
C GLN A 152 -8.01 10.79 -5.96
N LEU A 153 -7.69 10.39 -4.72
CA LEU A 153 -6.32 10.06 -4.31
C LEU A 153 -5.73 8.94 -5.19
N LYS A 154 -6.54 7.97 -5.63
CA LYS A 154 -6.08 6.86 -6.48
C LYS A 154 -5.67 7.34 -7.87
N GLU A 155 -6.24 8.44 -8.35
CA GLU A 155 -5.96 9.00 -9.67
C GLU A 155 -4.52 9.53 -9.80
N LEU A 156 -3.83 9.78 -8.69
CA LEU A 156 -2.40 10.12 -8.71
C LEU A 156 -1.55 9.04 -9.39
N TRP A 157 -1.91 7.77 -9.24
CA TRP A 157 -1.22 6.64 -9.87
C TRP A 157 -1.61 6.40 -11.34
N ARG A 158 -2.64 7.10 -11.82
CA ARG A 158 -3.17 6.96 -13.20
C ARG A 158 -2.74 8.10 -14.11
N CYS A 159 -2.05 9.10 -13.56
CA CYS A 159 -1.53 10.24 -14.30
C CYS A 159 -0.46 9.81 -15.31
N GLY A 160 -0.41 10.48 -16.46
CA GLY A 160 0.56 10.20 -17.54
C GLY A 160 1.92 10.89 -17.36
N SER A 161 2.07 11.75 -16.35
CA SER A 161 3.35 12.38 -16.01
C SER A 161 3.44 12.75 -14.53
N GLU A 162 4.65 12.87 -14.00
CA GLU A 162 4.85 13.35 -12.62
C GLU A 162 4.30 14.77 -12.41
N LEU A 163 4.39 15.63 -13.43
CA LEU A 163 3.87 17.00 -13.35
C LEU A 163 2.34 16.99 -13.17
N GLN A 164 1.63 16.17 -13.95
CA GLN A 164 0.20 16.00 -13.81
C GLN A 164 -0.18 15.46 -12.42
N ALA A 165 0.56 14.46 -11.93
CA ALA A 165 0.35 13.91 -10.59
C ALA A 165 0.59 14.95 -9.48
N LYS A 166 1.62 15.80 -9.61
CA LYS A 166 1.91 16.90 -8.67
C LYS A 166 0.81 17.96 -8.69
N ASN A 167 0.29 18.33 -9.86
CA ASN A 167 -0.79 19.30 -9.98
C ASN A 167 -2.08 18.75 -9.36
N LEU A 168 -2.42 17.48 -9.65
CA LEU A 168 -3.57 16.82 -9.05
C LEU A 168 -3.44 16.70 -7.52
N TRP A 169 -2.23 16.45 -7.01
CA TRP A 169 -1.97 16.47 -5.57
C TRP A 169 -2.26 17.83 -4.94
N GLN A 170 -1.90 18.95 -5.58
CA GLN A 170 -2.20 20.28 -5.04
C GLN A 170 -3.70 20.53 -4.94
N VAL A 171 -4.45 20.21 -6.01
CA VAL A 171 -5.92 20.31 -6.02
C VAL A 171 -6.54 19.44 -4.92
N TRP A 172 -6.07 18.19 -4.80
CA TRP A 172 -6.54 17.28 -3.76
C TRP A 172 -6.24 17.80 -2.35
N LEU A 173 -5.05 18.36 -2.13
CA LEU A 173 -4.64 18.91 -0.84
C LEU A 173 -5.48 20.14 -0.45
N GLU A 174 -5.81 21.00 -1.41
CA GLU A 174 -6.71 22.14 -1.22
C GLU A 174 -8.10 21.66 -0.78
N GLN A 175 -8.70 20.71 -1.50
CA GLN A 175 -9.99 20.11 -1.15
C GLN A 175 -9.97 19.43 0.22
N VAL A 176 -8.87 18.74 0.57
CA VAL A 176 -8.68 18.18 1.92
C VAL A 176 -8.67 19.28 2.98
N ASN A 177 -8.01 20.41 2.73
CA ASN A 177 -7.96 21.52 3.67
C ASN A 177 -9.32 22.20 3.83
N GLU A 178 -10.03 22.43 2.73
CA GLU A 178 -11.38 23.00 2.71
C GLU A 178 -12.42 22.11 3.38
N SER A 179 -12.27 20.78 3.28
CA SER A 179 -13.22 19.81 3.87
C SER A 179 -13.41 19.96 5.39
N GLY A 180 -12.43 20.54 6.11
CA GLY A 180 -12.47 20.62 7.57
C GLY A 180 -12.31 19.27 8.29
N ILE A 181 -12.21 18.15 7.58
CA ILE A 181 -12.20 16.80 8.16
C ILE A 181 -10.80 16.49 8.71
N LYS A 182 -10.66 16.49 10.04
CA LYS A 182 -9.38 16.31 10.74
C LYS A 182 -8.60 15.04 10.32
N PRO A 183 -9.22 13.84 10.24
CA PRO A 183 -8.51 12.63 9.78
C PRO A 183 -7.91 12.76 8.37
N LEU A 184 -8.59 13.46 7.45
CA LEU A 184 -8.09 13.71 6.10
C LEU A 184 -6.85 14.61 6.12
N LYS A 185 -6.91 15.74 6.84
CA LYS A 185 -5.78 16.68 6.97
C LYS A 185 -4.56 16.03 7.60
N GLU A 186 -4.76 15.24 8.65
CA GLU A 186 -3.67 14.50 9.30
C GLU A 186 -3.04 13.47 8.37
N PHE A 187 -3.85 12.74 7.60
CA PHE A 187 -3.36 11.78 6.62
C PHE A 187 -2.57 12.47 5.50
N ALA A 188 -3.09 13.56 4.93
CA ALA A 188 -2.40 14.34 3.90
C ALA A 188 -1.03 14.84 4.37
N ARG A 189 -0.95 15.37 5.62
CA ARG A 189 0.31 15.79 6.23
C ARG A 189 1.33 14.64 6.35
N LYS A 190 0.88 13.45 6.75
CA LYS A 190 1.73 12.25 6.85
C LYS A 190 2.15 11.71 5.48
N LEU A 191 1.32 11.90 4.45
CA LEU A 191 1.55 11.38 3.11
C LEU A 191 2.50 12.29 2.30
N ARG A 192 2.51 13.60 2.58
CA ARG A 192 3.32 14.61 1.87
C ARG A 192 4.80 14.24 1.67
N PRO A 193 5.54 13.70 2.67
CA PRO A 193 6.96 13.31 2.46
C PRO A 193 7.15 12.25 1.37
N TYR A 194 6.13 11.39 1.18
CA TYR A 194 6.15 10.29 0.22
C TYR A 194 5.67 10.70 -1.18
N LEU A 195 5.29 11.96 -1.39
CA LEU A 195 4.74 12.44 -2.66
C LEU A 195 5.67 12.14 -3.84
N HIS A 196 6.98 12.29 -3.66
CA HIS A 196 7.97 12.05 -4.72
C HIS A 196 7.85 10.63 -5.31
N GLY A 197 7.66 9.61 -4.46
CA GLY A 197 7.54 8.22 -4.90
C GLY A 197 6.12 7.82 -5.32
N ILE A 198 5.10 8.56 -4.88
CA ILE A 198 3.74 8.42 -5.41
C ILE A 198 3.71 8.96 -6.84
N THR A 199 4.28 10.14 -7.09
CA THR A 199 4.28 10.74 -8.44
C THR A 199 5.18 9.97 -9.40
N ALA A 200 6.23 9.31 -8.91
CA ALA A 200 7.12 8.49 -9.72
C ALA A 200 6.41 7.32 -10.42
N SER A 201 5.25 6.87 -9.93
CA SER A 201 4.47 5.81 -10.59
C SER A 201 3.98 6.20 -11.99
N ALA A 202 3.86 7.50 -12.26
CA ALA A 202 3.49 8.01 -13.58
C ALA A 202 4.62 7.84 -14.61
N SER A 203 5.88 7.86 -14.17
CA SER A 203 7.06 7.63 -15.02
C SER A 203 7.46 6.16 -15.06
N TYR A 204 7.21 5.44 -13.97
CA TYR A 204 7.55 4.03 -13.82
C TYR A 204 6.29 3.26 -13.40
N PRO A 205 5.61 2.57 -14.33
CA PRO A 205 4.39 1.82 -14.04
C PRO A 205 4.69 0.50 -13.30
N LEU A 206 5.46 0.59 -12.22
CA LEU A 206 5.76 -0.49 -11.31
C LEU A 206 4.69 -0.55 -10.23
N ASN A 207 4.26 -1.75 -9.89
CA ASN A 207 3.39 -2.02 -8.77
C ASN A 207 3.92 -3.23 -7.98
N THR A 208 3.46 -3.38 -6.74
CA THR A 208 3.85 -4.53 -5.91
C THR A 208 2.87 -5.70 -6.03
N CYS A 209 1.93 -5.68 -6.98
CA CYS A 209 0.95 -6.78 -7.16
C CYS A 209 1.64 -8.14 -7.34
N THR A 210 2.77 -8.18 -8.05
CA THR A 210 3.58 -9.40 -8.17
C THR A 210 4.12 -9.86 -6.81
N LEU A 211 4.62 -8.92 -5.98
CA LEU A 211 5.11 -9.23 -4.63
C LEU A 211 3.98 -9.71 -3.72
N GLU A 212 2.76 -9.18 -3.86
CA GLU A 212 1.59 -9.70 -3.16
C GLU A 212 1.30 -11.16 -3.57
N GLY A 213 1.34 -11.46 -4.87
CA GLY A 213 1.20 -12.82 -5.40
C GLY A 213 2.27 -13.77 -4.85
N ILE A 214 3.53 -13.31 -4.83
CA ILE A 214 4.67 -14.01 -4.22
C ILE A 214 4.38 -14.28 -2.74
N ASN A 215 4.01 -13.25 -1.97
CA ASN A 215 3.70 -13.36 -0.55
C ASN A 215 2.56 -14.35 -0.26
N ASN A 216 1.51 -14.36 -1.08
CA ASN A 216 0.41 -15.31 -0.95
C ASN A 216 0.86 -16.75 -1.23
N LYS A 217 1.71 -16.96 -2.23
CA LYS A 217 2.29 -18.27 -2.53
C LYS A 217 3.33 -18.71 -1.48
N ILE A 218 4.11 -17.79 -0.89
CA ILE A 218 4.97 -18.05 0.28
C ILE A 218 4.12 -18.56 1.45
N LYS A 219 2.99 -17.90 1.76
CA LYS A 219 2.05 -18.35 2.79
C LYS A 219 1.48 -19.75 2.47
N LEU A 220 1.22 -20.06 1.20
CA LEU A 220 0.79 -21.39 0.78
C LEU A 220 1.88 -22.44 1.01
N ILE A 221 3.13 -22.20 0.56
CA ILE A 221 4.27 -23.10 0.78
C ILE A 221 4.44 -23.40 2.27
N LYS A 222 4.40 -22.36 3.10
CA LYS A 222 4.45 -22.51 4.55
C LYS A 222 3.33 -23.39 5.12
N ARG A 223 2.09 -23.21 4.64
CA ARG A 223 0.94 -24.05 5.07
C ARG A 223 1.09 -25.50 4.64
N MET A 224 1.53 -25.75 3.41
CA MET A 224 1.76 -27.11 2.89
C MET A 224 2.86 -27.84 3.65
N GLY A 225 3.90 -27.12 4.08
CA GLY A 225 4.98 -27.69 4.90
C GLY A 225 4.61 -27.88 6.38
N TYR A 226 3.41 -27.50 6.82
CA TYR A 226 3.02 -27.42 8.25
C TYR A 226 4.01 -26.58 9.10
N GLY A 227 4.62 -25.57 8.47
CA GLY A 227 5.69 -24.76 9.04
C GLY A 227 7.09 -25.31 8.76
N TYR A 228 8.10 -24.45 8.90
CA TYR A 228 9.50 -24.80 8.72
C TYR A 228 10.27 -24.44 9.98
N ARG A 229 11.12 -25.35 10.47
CA ARG A 229 12.01 -25.12 11.62
C ARG A 229 13.30 -24.42 11.19
N ASP A 230 13.82 -24.83 10.03
CA ASP A 230 14.97 -24.23 9.39
C ASP A 230 14.52 -23.09 8.46
N THR A 231 14.98 -21.88 8.75
CA THR A 231 14.63 -20.67 7.99
C THR A 231 15.37 -20.60 6.67
N ASP A 232 16.62 -21.05 6.62
CA ASP A 232 17.44 -21.01 5.40
C ASP A 232 16.88 -21.98 4.37
N TYR A 233 16.52 -23.19 4.81
CA TYR A 233 15.83 -24.15 3.94
C TYR A 233 14.49 -23.61 3.43
N PHE A 234 13.72 -22.92 4.28
CA PHE A 234 12.48 -22.28 3.85
C PHE A 234 12.74 -21.21 2.78
N PHE A 235 13.77 -20.38 2.95
CA PHE A 235 14.14 -19.36 1.96
C PHE A 235 14.61 -19.98 0.63
N LEU A 236 15.34 -21.10 0.67
CA LEU A 236 15.69 -21.86 -0.53
C LEU A 236 14.44 -22.39 -1.26
N LYS A 237 13.44 -22.89 -0.53
CA LYS A 237 12.16 -23.31 -1.12
C LYS A 237 11.42 -22.15 -1.78
N ILE A 238 11.47 -20.95 -1.20
CA ILE A 238 10.86 -19.77 -1.80
C ILE A 238 11.60 -19.40 -3.09
N LYS A 239 12.94 -19.30 -3.06
CA LYS A 239 13.73 -18.99 -4.27
C LYS A 239 13.47 -19.99 -5.40
N ALA A 240 13.40 -21.28 -5.08
CA ALA A 240 13.07 -22.34 -6.04
C ALA A 240 11.66 -22.22 -6.62
N ALA A 241 10.69 -21.68 -5.87
CA ALA A 241 9.33 -21.48 -6.35
C ALA A 241 9.18 -20.26 -7.28
N PHE A 242 10.16 -19.35 -7.30
CA PHE A 242 10.16 -18.13 -8.11
C PHE A 242 11.48 -17.96 -8.88
N PRO A 243 11.80 -18.87 -9.81
CA PRO A 243 13.04 -18.81 -10.61
C PRO A 243 13.05 -17.67 -11.64
N GLY A 244 11.92 -16.97 -11.80
CA GLY A 244 11.70 -15.99 -12.86
C GLY A 244 11.03 -16.59 -14.09
N LYS A 245 10.39 -15.75 -14.90
CA LYS A 245 9.91 -16.13 -16.23
C LYS A 245 11.12 -16.31 -17.17
N PRO A 246 11.17 -17.37 -18.00
CA PRO A 246 12.17 -17.47 -19.06
C PRO A 246 12.10 -16.23 -19.95
N ARG A 247 13.27 -15.70 -20.35
CA ARG A 247 13.36 -14.60 -21.31
C ARG A 247 13.08 -15.08 -22.73
#